data_AF-A0A7S2L4L5-F1
#
_entry.id   AF-A0A7S2L4L5-F1
#
_cell.length_a   1.000
_cell.length_b   1.000
_cell.length_c   1.000
_cell.angle_alpha   90.00
_cell.angle_beta   90.00
_cell.angle_gamma   90.00
#
_symmetry.space_group_name_H-M   'P 1'
#
loop_
_entity.id
_entity.type
_entity.pdbx_description
1 polymer ?
#
loop_
_entity_poly.entity_id
_entity_poly.type
_entity_poly.pdbx_seq_one_letter_code
_entity_poly.pdbx_strand_id
1 'polypeptide(L)'
;NFEKSLGPLQELIDKTAEKRVLMGVPLFANSQFEPHEMARLTDLVEEVDFKQGEVLAEEGQAAKQSLYIIRKGKVTVVNKNGMINTLSPGDYFGEKLIQADDGAKVKQTITAEEASTCGVLTRSAIESVIGDISRLGKALPPVSSKLDRSIKLGDLTKLKILGVGTFGKVWLVNHKKKDKAYALKMLN
;
A
#
# COMPACT_ATOMS: atom_id res chain seq x y z
N ASN A 1 -9.92 33.32 -11.77
CA ASN A 1 -8.85 32.35 -11.46
C ASN A 1 -9.40 30.96 -11.26
N PHE A 2 -9.39 30.17 -12.33
CA PHE A 2 -9.74 28.74 -12.31
C PHE A 2 -8.87 27.95 -11.30
N GLU A 3 -7.65 28.41 -11.07
CA GLU A 3 -6.71 27.87 -10.06
C GLU A 3 -7.17 28.03 -8.60
N LYS A 4 -7.98 29.05 -8.27
CA LYS A 4 -8.53 29.20 -6.90
C LYS A 4 -9.73 28.28 -6.63
N SER A 5 -10.33 27.71 -7.68
CA SER A 5 -11.48 26.79 -7.57
C SER A 5 -11.04 25.33 -7.45
N LEU A 6 -9.75 25.04 -7.63
CA LEU A 6 -9.21 23.69 -7.57
C LEU A 6 -9.02 23.18 -6.15
N GLY A 7 -9.17 23.97 -5.09
CA GLY A 7 -8.91 23.54 -3.70
C GLY A 7 -9.46 22.14 -3.37
N PRO A 8 -10.78 21.90 -3.49
CA PRO A 8 -11.38 20.59 -3.24
C PRO A 8 -10.91 19.50 -4.22
N LEU A 9 -10.55 19.87 -5.46
CA LEU A 9 -10.15 18.92 -6.48
C LEU A 9 -8.68 18.51 -6.34
N GLN A 10 -7.80 19.45 -6.00
CA GLN A 10 -6.38 19.21 -5.76
C GLN A 10 -6.20 18.29 -4.56
N GLU A 11 -6.95 18.52 -3.48
CA GLU A 11 -6.95 17.63 -2.32
C GLU A 11 -7.39 16.21 -2.70
N LEU A 12 -8.44 16.08 -3.54
CA LEU A 12 -8.88 14.77 -4.05
C LEU A 12 -7.81 14.10 -4.94
N ILE A 13 -7.10 14.88 -5.76
CA ILE A 13 -6.00 14.38 -6.59
C ILE A 13 -4.86 13.88 -5.71
N ASP A 14 -4.46 14.65 -4.71
CA ASP A 14 -3.36 14.32 -3.79
C ASP A 14 -3.71 13.07 -2.97
N LYS A 15 -4.92 12.99 -2.41
CA LYS A 15 -5.43 11.78 -1.73
C LYS A 15 -5.44 10.56 -2.65
N THR A 16 -5.82 10.73 -3.92
CA THR A 16 -5.83 9.62 -4.88
C THR A 16 -4.39 9.17 -5.21
N ALA A 17 -3.44 10.10 -5.31
CA ALA A 17 -2.03 9.80 -5.53
C ALA A 17 -1.42 9.07 -4.33
N GLU A 18 -1.67 9.54 -3.11
CA GLU A 18 -1.23 8.87 -1.87
C GLU A 18 -1.77 7.48 -1.73
N LYS A 19 -3.08 7.30 -1.97
CA LYS A 19 -3.67 5.97 -1.95
C LYS A 19 -2.97 5.03 -2.92
N ARG A 20 -2.59 5.50 -4.11
CA ARG A 20 -1.82 4.69 -5.08
C ARG A 20 -0.43 4.36 -4.55
N VAL A 21 0.29 5.32 -3.97
CA VAL A 21 1.61 5.08 -3.39
C VAL A 21 1.51 4.08 -2.23
N LEU A 22 0.60 4.31 -1.27
CA LEU A 22 0.35 3.41 -0.15
C LEU A 22 0.05 1.98 -0.62
N MET A 23 -0.83 1.80 -1.61
CA MET A 23 -1.10 0.47 -2.19
C MET A 23 0.10 -0.13 -2.94
N GLY A 24 1.09 0.67 -3.33
CA GLY A 24 2.33 0.22 -3.96
C GLY A 24 3.46 -0.09 -2.95
N VAL A 25 3.40 0.44 -1.72
CA VAL A 25 4.37 0.13 -0.66
C VAL A 25 4.20 -1.34 -0.27
N PRO A 26 5.22 -2.22 -0.42
CA PRO A 26 5.08 -3.65 -0.15
C PRO A 26 4.56 -3.97 1.26
N LEU A 27 4.92 -3.16 2.25
CA LEU A 27 4.41 -3.29 3.62
C LEU A 27 2.88 -3.26 3.65
N PHE A 28 2.26 -2.35 2.91
CA PHE A 28 0.81 -2.17 2.87
C PHE A 28 0.16 -3.07 1.80
N ALA A 29 0.78 -3.19 0.62
CA ALA A 29 0.29 -4.05 -0.46
C ALA A 29 0.15 -5.52 -0.04
N ASN A 30 1.07 -5.98 0.80
CA ASN A 30 1.05 -7.32 1.37
C ASN A 30 0.27 -7.38 2.69
N SER A 31 -0.58 -6.41 3.01
CA SER A 31 -1.40 -6.45 4.23
C SER A 31 -2.86 -6.76 3.91
N GLN A 32 -3.54 -7.37 4.88
CA GLN A 32 -4.98 -7.57 4.81
C GLN A 32 -5.69 -6.34 5.35
N PHE A 33 -6.01 -5.41 4.45
CA PHE A 33 -6.84 -4.26 4.77
C PHE A 33 -8.29 -4.49 4.35
N GLU A 34 -9.22 -4.13 5.22
CA GLU A 34 -10.61 -3.92 4.81
C GLU A 34 -10.71 -2.69 3.90
N PRO A 35 -11.70 -2.61 2.99
CA PRO A 35 -11.82 -1.49 2.05
C PRO A 35 -11.84 -0.11 2.73
N HIS A 36 -12.39 -0.05 3.95
CA HIS A 36 -12.50 1.17 4.72
C HIS A 36 -11.19 1.54 5.45
N GLU A 37 -10.34 0.58 5.81
CA GLU A 37 -9.08 0.81 6.51
C GLU A 37 -8.12 1.61 5.62
N MET A 38 -7.97 1.22 4.34
CA MET A 38 -7.10 1.93 3.41
C MET A 38 -7.54 3.39 3.17
N ALA A 39 -8.85 3.64 3.12
CA ALA A 39 -9.38 4.99 3.01
C ALA A 39 -9.01 5.82 4.25
N ARG A 40 -9.24 5.27 5.46
CA ARG A 40 -8.87 5.92 6.73
C ARG A 40 -7.37 6.19 6.85
N LEU A 41 -6.52 5.24 6.45
CA LEU A 41 -5.07 5.45 6.45
C LEU A 41 -4.67 6.62 5.56
N THR A 42 -5.29 6.75 4.39
CA THR A 42 -5.05 7.87 3.48
C THR A 42 -5.51 9.20 4.10
N ASP A 43 -6.63 9.21 4.83
CA ASP A 43 -7.13 10.41 5.50
C ASP A 43 -6.26 10.86 6.69
N LEU A 44 -5.44 9.97 7.25
CA LEU A 44 -4.52 10.27 8.35
C LEU A 44 -3.11 10.67 7.89
N VAL A 45 -2.88 10.82 6.58
CA VAL A 45 -1.62 11.32 6.05
C VAL A 45 -1.56 12.83 6.24
N GLU A 46 -0.58 13.30 7.02
CA GLU A 46 -0.39 14.72 7.30
C GLU A 46 0.69 15.32 6.39
N GLU A 47 0.51 16.57 5.97
CA GLU A 47 1.50 17.28 5.17
C GLU A 47 2.61 17.86 6.05
N VAL A 48 3.87 17.64 5.67
CA VAL A 48 5.05 18.20 6.33
C VAL A 48 6.00 18.78 5.29
N ASP A 49 6.35 20.04 5.46
CA ASP A 49 7.31 20.76 4.62
C ASP A 49 8.72 20.73 5.23
N PHE A 50 9.71 20.55 4.36
CA PHE A 50 11.13 20.55 4.68
C PHE A 50 11.86 21.58 3.84
N LYS A 51 12.79 22.29 4.46
CA LYS A 51 13.65 23.25 3.75
C LYS A 51 14.78 22.53 3.03
N GLN A 52 15.34 23.17 2.01
CA GLN A 52 16.57 22.70 1.38
C GLN A 52 17.68 22.52 2.44
N GLY A 53 18.37 21.39 2.39
CA GLY A 53 19.44 21.02 3.31
C GLY A 53 18.95 20.49 4.66
N GLU A 54 17.64 20.46 4.91
CA GLU A 54 17.09 19.93 6.16
C GLU A 54 17.28 18.41 6.23
N VAL A 55 17.69 17.90 7.40
CA VAL A 55 17.89 16.48 7.66
C VAL A 55 16.61 15.88 8.23
N LEU A 56 15.98 14.99 7.47
CA LEU A 56 14.72 14.34 7.84
C LEU A 56 14.97 13.17 8.79
N ALA A 57 16.07 12.46 8.59
CA ALA A 57 16.52 11.36 9.42
C ALA A 57 18.04 11.28 9.39
N GLU A 58 18.69 11.17 10.54
CA GLU A 58 20.14 11.09 10.64
C GLU A 58 20.57 9.70 11.08
N GLU A 59 21.55 9.12 10.39
CA GLU A 59 22.06 7.79 10.72
C GLU A 59 22.51 7.68 12.19
N GLY A 60 22.13 6.59 12.86
CA GLY A 60 22.49 6.32 14.24
C GLY A 60 21.64 7.02 15.29
N GLN A 61 20.81 7.99 14.89
CA GLN A 61 19.82 8.62 15.76
C GLN A 61 18.58 7.74 15.94
N ALA A 62 17.80 8.06 16.97
CA ALA A 62 16.51 7.43 17.22
C ALA A 62 15.58 7.65 16.02
N ALA A 63 15.01 6.56 15.50
CA ALA A 63 14.17 6.61 14.33
C ALA A 63 12.75 7.03 14.66
N LYS A 64 12.20 7.99 13.92
CA LYS A 64 10.77 8.25 13.90
C LYS A 64 10.08 7.12 13.14
N GLN A 65 9.13 6.46 13.78
CA GLN A 65 8.37 5.38 13.16
C GLN A 65 7.25 5.97 12.31
N SER A 66 7.59 6.42 11.12
CA SER A 66 6.66 7.03 10.17
C SER A 66 7.06 6.69 8.74
N LEU A 67 6.06 6.53 7.89
CA LEU A 67 6.22 6.47 6.45
C LEU A 67 6.15 7.89 5.92
N TYR A 68 7.08 8.23 5.03
CA TYR A 68 7.11 9.51 4.34
C TYR A 68 6.92 9.26 2.84
N ILE A 69 5.97 9.96 2.23
CA ILE A 69 5.65 9.90 0.80
C ILE A 69 6.03 11.25 0.20
N ILE A 70 6.92 11.28 -0.79
CA ILE A 70 7.37 12.52 -1.41
C ILE A 70 6.23 13.04 -2.30
N ARG A 71 5.67 14.21 -1.96
CA ARG A 71 4.65 14.89 -2.79
C ARG A 71 5.32 15.86 -3.77
N LYS A 72 6.32 16.60 -3.29
CA LYS A 72 7.06 17.62 -4.05
C LYS A 72 8.51 17.68 -3.58
N GLY A 73 9.38 18.16 -4.47
CA GLY A 73 10.78 18.33 -4.19
C GLY A 73 11.59 17.06 -4.44
N LYS A 74 12.78 17.00 -3.84
CA LYS A 74 13.75 15.93 -4.01
C LYS A 74 14.50 15.68 -2.71
N VAL A 75 14.60 14.41 -2.34
CA VAL A 75 15.25 13.96 -1.11
C VAL A 75 16.39 13.00 -1.46
N THR A 76 17.52 13.13 -0.77
CA THR A 76 18.67 12.23 -0.91
C THR A 76 18.74 11.28 0.27
N VAL A 77 19.12 10.04 -0.01
CA VAL A 77 19.34 8.98 0.97
C VAL A 77 20.77 8.50 0.83
N VAL A 78 21.56 8.66 1.89
CA VAL A 78 22.97 8.27 1.92
C VAL A 78 23.14 7.13 2.92
N ASN A 79 23.73 6.01 2.48
CA ASN A 79 24.09 4.92 3.37
C ASN A 79 25.55 5.01 3.85
N LYS A 80 25.90 4.18 4.83
CA LYS A 80 27.26 4.03 5.38
C LYS A 80 28.37 3.82 4.34
N ASN A 81 28.03 3.26 3.18
CA ASN A 81 28.99 2.97 2.12
C ASN A 81 29.17 4.15 1.15
N GLY A 82 28.54 5.30 1.43
CA GLY A 82 28.55 6.48 0.57
C GLY A 82 27.66 6.36 -0.67
N MET A 83 26.82 5.32 -0.76
CA MET A 83 25.88 5.20 -1.87
C MET A 83 24.76 6.21 -1.67
N ILE A 84 24.55 7.04 -2.69
CA ILE A 84 23.53 8.08 -2.72
C ILE A 84 22.40 7.61 -3.63
N ASN A 85 21.20 7.51 -3.07
CA ASN A 85 19.96 7.38 -3.84
C ASN A 85 19.17 8.68 -3.73
N THR A 86 18.41 8.99 -4.77
CA THR A 86 17.55 10.17 -4.82
C THR A 86 16.10 9.71 -4.94
N LEU A 87 15.24 10.30 -4.11
CA LEU A 87 13.80 10.09 -4.08
C LEU A 87 13.10 11.34 -4.62
N SER A 88 12.11 11.12 -5.49
CA SER A 88 11.34 12.14 -6.21
C SER A 88 9.84 11.96 -5.93
N PRO A 89 8.96 12.85 -6.41
CA PRO A 89 7.52 12.73 -6.17
C PRO A 89 6.95 11.36 -6.56
N GLY A 90 6.20 10.74 -5.64
CA GLY A 90 5.69 9.38 -5.76
C GLY A 90 6.56 8.30 -5.11
N ASP A 91 7.80 8.61 -4.77
CA ASP A 91 8.66 7.75 -3.96
C ASP A 91 8.33 7.87 -2.47
N TYR A 92 8.88 6.96 -1.66
CA TYR A 92 8.65 6.92 -0.22
C TYR A 92 9.87 6.38 0.55
N PHE A 93 9.88 6.59 1.86
CA PHE A 93 10.85 6.00 2.78
C PHE A 93 10.27 5.79 4.19
N GLY A 94 10.97 5.01 5.02
CA GLY A 94 10.63 4.80 6.42
C GLY A 94 9.68 3.62 6.68
N GLU A 95 9.28 2.89 5.62
CA GLU A 95 8.42 1.72 5.70
C GLU A 95 8.98 0.64 6.64
N LYS A 96 10.31 0.43 6.62
CA LYS A 96 10.99 -0.54 7.50
C LYS A 96 10.96 -0.15 8.98
N LEU A 97 10.77 1.14 9.28
CA LEU A 97 10.74 1.64 10.66
C LEU A 97 9.37 1.45 11.32
N ILE A 98 8.30 1.28 10.53
CA ILE A 98 6.94 1.06 11.03
C ILE A 98 6.84 -0.21 11.88
N GLN A 99 7.52 -1.28 11.46
CA GLN A 99 7.51 -2.58 12.17
C GLN A 99 8.72 -2.77 13.09
N ALA A 100 9.58 -1.76 13.23
CA ALA A 100 10.75 -1.87 14.08
C ALA A 100 10.37 -1.79 15.56
N ASP A 101 11.20 -2.37 16.42
CA ASP A 101 11.05 -2.23 17.87
C ASP A 101 11.31 -0.78 18.31
N ASP A 102 10.80 -0.44 19.49
CA ASP A 102 11.00 0.87 20.08
C ASP A 102 12.50 1.13 20.31
N GLY A 103 12.96 2.34 19.98
CA GLY A 103 14.39 2.69 20.05
C GLY A 103 15.23 2.23 18.85
N ALA A 104 14.59 1.72 17.78
CA ALA A 104 15.27 1.48 16.51
C ALA A 104 16.04 2.72 16.03
N LYS A 105 17.21 2.48 15.44
CA LYS A 105 18.07 3.53 14.91
C LYS A 105 17.95 3.64 13.41
N VAL A 106 18.04 4.87 12.92
CA VAL A 106 18.10 5.18 11.49
C VAL A 106 19.37 4.58 10.90
N LYS A 107 19.24 3.91 9.75
CA LYS A 107 20.36 3.22 9.07
C LYS A 107 20.99 4.02 7.93
N GLN A 108 20.36 5.12 7.52
CA GLN A 108 20.75 5.94 6.38
C GLN A 108 20.39 7.39 6.68
N THR A 109 21.26 8.34 6.35
CA THR A 109 20.93 9.76 6.48
C THR A 109 20.07 10.20 5.30
N ILE A 110 19.01 10.94 5.59
CA ILE A 110 18.02 11.42 4.63
C ILE A 110 17.97 12.94 4.71
N THR A 111 18.21 13.60 3.59
CA THR A 111 18.33 15.07 3.52
C THR A 111 17.53 15.61 2.34
N ALA A 112 16.79 16.70 2.54
CA ALA A 112 16.13 17.43 1.46
C ALA A 112 17.17 18.11 0.57
N GLU A 113 17.26 17.71 -0.70
CA GLU A 113 18.17 18.33 -1.69
C GLU A 113 17.64 19.71 -2.13
N GLU A 114 16.31 19.86 -2.11
CA GLU A 114 15.58 21.10 -2.35
C GLU A 114 14.37 21.19 -1.41
N ALA A 115 13.67 22.33 -1.39
CA ALA A 115 12.44 22.48 -0.61
C ALA A 115 11.43 21.38 -1.01
N SER A 116 11.01 20.57 -0.04
CA SER A 116 10.28 19.34 -0.28
C SER A 116 9.05 19.25 0.61
N THR A 117 7.97 18.70 0.09
CA THR A 117 6.73 18.45 0.83
C THR A 117 6.50 16.95 0.85
N CYS A 118 6.25 16.39 2.05
CA CYS A 118 5.97 14.98 2.23
C CYS A 118 4.61 14.76 2.88
N GLY A 119 3.91 13.71 2.47
CA GLY A 119 2.83 13.11 3.24
C GLY A 119 3.43 12.17 4.30
N VAL A 120 3.05 12.34 5.56
CA VAL A 120 3.59 11.59 6.70
C VAL A 120 2.49 10.76 7.33
N LEU A 121 2.71 9.45 7.41
CA LEU A 121 1.83 8.50 8.08
C LEU A 121 2.57 7.85 9.24
N THR A 122 2.16 8.18 10.47
CA THR A 122 2.82 7.71 11.69
C THR A 122 2.42 6.27 12.04
N ARG A 123 3.29 5.54 12.76
CA ARG A 123 2.97 4.20 13.28
C ARG A 123 1.71 4.22 14.15
N SER A 124 1.55 5.23 15.01
CA SER A 124 0.37 5.39 15.85
C SER A 124 -0.90 5.63 15.05
N ALA A 125 -0.85 6.42 13.96
CA ALA A 125 -1.98 6.59 13.05
C ALA A 125 -2.35 5.26 12.37
N ILE A 126 -1.36 4.49 11.91
CA ILE A 126 -1.61 3.18 11.31
C ILE A 126 -2.29 2.23 12.32
N GLU A 127 -1.72 2.12 13.51
CA GLU A 127 -2.24 1.26 14.59
C GLU A 127 -3.66 1.67 15.02
N SER A 128 -3.98 2.96 15.02
CA SER A 128 -5.34 3.44 15.32
C SER A 128 -6.41 2.96 14.33
N VAL A 129 -6.00 2.67 13.09
CA VAL A 129 -6.90 2.18 12.04
C VAL A 129 -6.99 0.66 12.04
N ILE A 130 -5.84 -0.03 12.14
CA ILE A 130 -5.79 -1.48 11.97
C ILE A 130 -5.74 -2.28 13.28
N GLY A 131 -5.62 -1.61 14.41
CA GLY A 131 -5.55 -2.18 15.75
C GLY A 131 -4.21 -2.86 16.09
N ASP A 132 -3.62 -3.60 15.15
CA ASP A 132 -2.38 -4.35 15.35
C ASP A 132 -1.42 -4.20 14.17
N ILE A 133 -0.26 -3.57 14.40
CA ILE A 133 0.84 -3.39 13.44
C ILE A 133 1.39 -4.73 12.93
N SER A 134 1.21 -5.83 13.68
CA SER A 134 1.63 -7.16 13.25
C SER A 134 0.84 -7.67 12.04
N ARG A 135 -0.31 -7.06 11.70
CA ARG A 135 -1.06 -7.34 10.47
C ARG A 135 -0.32 -6.87 9.21
N LEU A 136 0.64 -5.95 9.34
CA LEU A 136 1.35 -5.40 8.20
C LEU A 136 2.33 -6.39 7.57
N GLY A 137 2.48 -6.32 6.24
CA GLY A 137 3.44 -7.10 5.46
C GLY A 137 3.16 -8.61 5.41
N LYS A 138 2.09 -9.09 6.05
CA LYS A 138 1.64 -10.48 6.03
C LYS A 138 0.63 -10.67 4.93
N ALA A 139 1.12 -11.00 3.73
CA ALA A 139 0.25 -11.32 2.62
C ALA A 139 -0.65 -12.47 3.06
N LEU A 140 -1.87 -12.54 2.52
CA LEU A 140 -2.59 -13.81 2.57
C LEU A 140 -1.58 -14.87 2.07
N PRO A 141 -1.37 -15.99 2.80
CA PRO A 141 -0.75 -17.13 2.16
C PRO A 141 -1.50 -17.28 0.84
N PRO A 142 -0.80 -17.53 -0.29
CA PRO A 142 -1.50 -17.75 -1.55
C PRO A 142 -2.67 -18.66 -1.21
N VAL A 143 -3.86 -18.34 -1.71
CA VAL A 143 -4.98 -19.29 -1.62
C VAL A 143 -4.55 -20.45 -2.50
N SER A 144 -3.63 -21.26 -1.99
CA SER A 144 -3.50 -22.67 -2.16
C SER A 144 -4.80 -23.20 -1.55
N SER A 145 -5.91 -22.94 -2.25
CA SER A 145 -6.75 -24.06 -2.58
C SER A 145 -5.79 -25.05 -3.20
N LYS A 146 -5.30 -26.00 -2.39
CA LYS A 146 -4.82 -27.28 -2.89
C LYS A 146 -5.74 -27.59 -4.06
N LEU A 147 -5.19 -27.72 -5.28
CA LEU A 147 -6.01 -28.02 -6.44
C LEU A 147 -6.86 -29.22 -6.05
N ASP A 148 -8.16 -29.02 -5.87
CA ASP A 148 -9.03 -30.09 -5.44
C ASP A 148 -9.34 -30.92 -6.67
N ARG A 149 -8.38 -31.80 -7.01
CA ARG A 149 -8.46 -32.71 -8.16
C ARG A 149 -9.60 -33.73 -7.99
N SER A 150 -10.29 -33.76 -6.84
CA SER A 150 -11.47 -34.61 -6.63
C SER A 150 -12.74 -34.04 -7.28
N ILE A 151 -12.77 -32.75 -7.63
CA ILE A 151 -13.95 -32.12 -8.22
C ILE A 151 -14.11 -32.58 -9.68
N LYS A 152 -15.19 -33.29 -9.98
CA LYS A 152 -15.56 -33.66 -11.36
C LYS A 152 -16.57 -32.66 -11.91
N LEU A 153 -16.58 -32.46 -13.23
CA LEU A 153 -17.53 -31.56 -13.89
C LEU A 153 -19.00 -31.94 -13.60
N GLY A 154 -19.30 -33.23 -13.46
CA GLY A 154 -20.62 -33.74 -13.10
C GLY A 154 -21.09 -33.39 -11.68
N ASP A 155 -20.17 -33.01 -10.79
CA ASP A 155 -20.46 -32.61 -9.41
C ASP A 155 -20.88 -31.14 -9.29
N LEU A 156 -20.83 -30.38 -10.40
CA LEU A 156 -21.10 -28.95 -10.45
C LEU A 156 -22.49 -28.67 -11.02
N THR A 157 -23.25 -27.80 -10.35
CA THR A 157 -24.53 -27.27 -10.83
C THR A 157 -24.33 -25.84 -11.29
N LYS A 158 -24.67 -25.54 -12.55
CA LYS A 158 -24.61 -24.19 -13.12
C LYS A 158 -25.71 -23.32 -12.53
N LEU A 159 -25.33 -22.14 -12.02
CA LEU A 159 -26.25 -21.18 -11.43
C LEU A 159 -26.51 -20.00 -12.37
N LYS A 160 -25.47 -19.19 -12.62
CA LYS A 160 -25.58 -17.94 -13.39
C LYS A 160 -24.32 -17.70 -14.21
N ILE A 161 -24.43 -17.02 -15.35
CA ILE A 161 -23.26 -16.55 -16.09
C ILE A 161 -22.68 -15.32 -15.38
N LEU A 162 -21.39 -15.38 -15.06
CA LEU A 162 -20.63 -14.27 -14.45
C LEU A 162 -19.96 -13.39 -15.51
N GLY A 163 -19.64 -13.95 -16.67
CA GLY A 163 -18.99 -13.21 -17.75
C GLY A 163 -19.04 -13.95 -19.08
N VAL A 164 -19.10 -13.17 -20.16
CA VAL A 164 -18.98 -13.65 -21.54
C VAL A 164 -17.82 -12.90 -22.17
N GLY A 165 -16.89 -13.61 -22.77
CA GLY A 165 -15.73 -13.04 -23.44
C GLY A 165 -15.45 -13.73 -24.77
N THR A 166 -14.45 -13.23 -25.48
CA THR A 166 -13.99 -13.77 -26.78
C THR A 166 -13.63 -15.26 -26.71
N PHE A 167 -13.11 -15.71 -25.56
CA PHE A 167 -12.66 -17.10 -25.34
C PHE A 167 -13.72 -18.01 -24.72
N GLY A 168 -14.98 -17.57 -24.57
CA GLY A 168 -16.08 -18.38 -24.05
C GLY A 168 -16.82 -17.77 -22.87
N LYS A 169 -17.43 -18.62 -22.04
CA LYS A 169 -18.35 -18.20 -20.97
C LYS A 169 -17.85 -18.62 -19.60
N VAL A 170 -17.95 -17.73 -18.63
CA VAL A 170 -17.67 -18.00 -17.21
C VAL A 170 -18.99 -18.18 -16.46
N TRP A 171 -19.19 -19.34 -15.86
CA TRP A 171 -20.36 -19.68 -15.07
C TRP A 171 -20.04 -19.67 -13.58
N LEU A 172 -20.91 -19.08 -12.76
CA LEU A 172 -21.01 -19.41 -11.35
C LEU A 172 -21.61 -20.81 -11.24
N VAL A 173 -20.94 -21.69 -10.52
CA VAL A 173 -21.38 -23.06 -10.26
C VAL A 173 -21.31 -23.36 -8.76
N ASN A 174 -22.15 -24.26 -8.28
CA ASN A 174 -22.08 -24.79 -6.91
C ASN A 174 -21.75 -26.30 -6.94
N HIS A 175 -20.91 -26.76 -6.02
CA HIS A 175 -20.61 -28.18 -5.87
C HIS A 175 -21.73 -28.90 -5.09
N LYS A 176 -22.41 -29.84 -5.74
CA LYS A 176 -23.63 -30.51 -5.24
C LYS A 176 -23.55 -31.02 -3.80
N LYS A 177 -22.40 -31.57 -3.40
CA LYS A 177 -22.19 -32.17 -2.05
C LYS A 177 -21.48 -31.28 -1.03
N LYS A 178 -20.71 -30.29 -1.49
CA LYS A 178 -19.81 -29.49 -0.65
C LYS A 178 -20.40 -28.11 -0.35
N ASP A 179 -21.53 -27.78 -0.98
CA ASP A 179 -22.20 -26.48 -0.96
C ASP A 179 -21.23 -25.29 -1.08
N LYS A 180 -20.23 -25.46 -1.96
CA LYS A 180 -19.18 -24.49 -2.20
C LYS A 180 -19.27 -23.97 -3.62
N ALA A 181 -19.29 -22.65 -3.75
CA ALA A 181 -19.36 -21.96 -5.04
C ALA A 181 -17.98 -21.87 -5.71
N TYR A 182 -17.98 -21.95 -7.05
CA TYR A 182 -16.82 -21.83 -7.92
C TYR A 182 -17.17 -21.05 -9.20
N ALA A 183 -16.14 -20.58 -9.91
CA ALA A 183 -16.28 -20.09 -11.28
C ALA A 183 -15.77 -21.15 -12.27
N LEU A 184 -16.62 -21.55 -13.22
CA LEU A 184 -16.31 -22.50 -14.30
C LEU A 184 -16.14 -21.73 -15.62
N LYS A 185 -14.90 -21.60 -16.09
CA LYS A 185 -14.61 -21.06 -17.42
C LYS A 185 -14.74 -22.16 -18.47
N MET A 186 -15.76 -22.05 -19.30
CA MET A 186 -15.94 -22.90 -20.48
C MET A 186 -15.35 -22.19 -21.69
N LEU A 187 -14.37 -22.83 -22.31
CA LEU A 187 -13.81 -22.38 -23.58
C LEU A 187 -14.70 -22.87 -24.73
N ASN A 188 -14.88 -22.03 -25.75
CA ASN A 188 -15.59 -22.41 -26.98
C ASN A 188 -14.76 -23.38 -27.83
#